data_AF-A0A9Q8Q621-F1
#
_entry.id   AF-A0A9Q8Q621-F1
#
_cell.length_a   1.000
_cell.length_b   1.000
_cell.length_c   1.000
_cell.angle_alpha   90.00
_cell.angle_beta   90.00
_cell.angle_gamma   90.00
#
_symmetry.space_group_name_H-M   'P 1'
#
loop_
_entity.id
_entity.type
_entity.pdbx_description
1 polymer ?
#
loop_
_entity_poly.entity_id
_entity_poly.type
_entity_poly.pdbx_seq_one_letter_code
_entity_poly.pdbx_strand_id
1 'polypeptide(L)'
;MTDDEVRSYLRYESYVMNCSICDETGSRDASFMPEEYQHQRRLMGSLVGTPFVGQDDRGDEGCFFCFSDLSCRTPGAFRLKFTLIMIDPARAGMVRHFPLLSETMSDVFHVYSAKEFPGMLPSSDLAKKLKEQGCIISIKKGNDRSKNARGQDELSDMDEDEGESSQGNRKRRTVRE
;
A
#
# COMPACT_ATOMS: atom_id res chain seq x y z
N MET A 1 16.63 20.70 19.25
CA MET A 1 16.35 20.95 17.83
C MET A 1 15.46 22.17 17.75
N THR A 2 15.74 23.07 16.82
CA THR A 2 14.85 24.20 16.52
C THR A 2 13.70 23.74 15.62
N ASP A 3 12.61 24.49 15.58
CA ASP A 3 11.46 24.16 14.71
C ASP A 3 11.85 24.12 13.22
N ASP A 4 12.81 24.95 12.83
CA ASP A 4 13.36 24.96 11.46
C ASP A 4 14.16 23.70 11.15
N GLU A 5 14.93 23.18 12.11
CA GLU A 5 15.62 21.89 11.95
C GLU A 5 14.60 20.76 11.78
N VAL A 6 13.54 20.73 12.60
CA VAL A 6 12.49 19.70 12.48
C VAL A 6 11.82 19.76 11.11
N ARG A 7 11.46 20.94 10.62
CA ARG A 7 10.87 21.13 9.28
C ARG A 7 11.80 20.69 8.16
N SER A 8 13.10 20.95 8.31
CA SER A 8 14.12 20.50 7.34
C SER A 8 14.18 18.97 7.29
N TYR A 9 14.18 18.30 8.45
CA TYR A 9 14.14 16.85 8.49
C TYR A 9 12.84 16.28 7.91
N LEU A 10 11.67 16.86 8.21
CA LEU A 10 10.40 16.37 7.65
C LEU A 10 10.37 16.35 6.12
N ARG A 11 11.00 17.35 5.49
CA ARG A 11 11.01 17.55 4.03
C ARG A 11 12.24 16.98 3.35
N TYR A 12 13.06 16.21 4.05
CA TYR A 12 14.27 15.66 3.46
C TYR A 12 13.91 14.60 2.41
N GLU A 13 14.19 14.93 1.14
CA GLU A 13 13.75 14.12 -0.02
C GLU A 13 14.46 12.78 -0.15
N SER A 14 15.62 12.62 0.48
CA SER A 14 16.45 11.41 0.30
C SER A 14 16.21 10.33 1.37
N TYR A 15 15.10 10.42 2.10
CA TYR A 15 14.62 9.29 2.89
C TYR A 15 13.98 8.23 2.03
N VAL A 16 14.27 6.98 2.36
CA VAL A 16 13.63 5.81 1.77
C VAL A 16 13.27 4.85 2.90
N MET A 17 12.03 4.37 2.90
CA MET A 17 11.59 3.35 3.84
C MET A 17 11.38 2.03 3.13
N ASN A 18 12.02 0.98 3.61
CA ASN A 18 11.81 -0.39 3.14
C ASN A 18 10.81 -1.12 4.05
N CYS A 19 9.93 -1.91 3.47
CA CYS A 19 9.00 -2.79 4.16
C CYS A 19 9.37 -4.26 3.89
N SER A 20 9.54 -5.04 4.95
CA SER A 20 9.70 -6.49 4.89
C SER A 20 8.70 -7.19 5.81
N ILE A 21 8.61 -8.52 5.69
CA ILE A 21 7.67 -9.33 6.48
C ILE A 21 8.44 -10.28 7.41
N CYS A 22 8.01 -10.35 8.66
CA CYS A 22 8.52 -11.25 9.69
C CYS A 22 7.43 -12.17 10.20
N ASP A 23 7.82 -13.22 10.92
CA ASP A 23 6.89 -14.07 11.64
C ASP A 23 6.12 -13.29 12.73
N GLU A 24 5.09 -13.94 13.31
CA GLU A 24 4.22 -13.34 14.33
C GLU A 24 4.99 -12.80 15.55
N THR A 25 6.09 -13.46 15.93
CA THR A 25 6.95 -13.04 17.04
C THR A 25 7.86 -11.87 16.66
N GLY A 26 8.01 -11.61 15.35
CA GLY A 26 8.91 -10.61 14.79
C GLY A 26 10.39 -10.98 14.84
N SER A 27 10.72 -12.22 15.19
CA SER A 27 12.10 -12.64 15.43
C SER A 27 12.76 -13.20 14.18
N ARG A 28 11.99 -13.74 13.24
CA ARG A 28 12.52 -14.36 12.02
C ARG A 28 11.96 -13.69 10.79
N ASP A 29 12.82 -13.53 9.79
CA ASP A 29 12.42 -13.10 8.46
C ASP A 29 11.47 -14.15 7.86
N ALA A 30 10.33 -13.69 7.35
CA ALA A 30 9.33 -14.51 6.68
C ALA A 30 9.20 -14.15 5.19
N SER A 31 10.16 -13.42 4.63
CA SER A 31 10.13 -12.90 3.26
C SER A 31 10.19 -14.02 2.22
N PHE A 32 10.86 -15.12 2.55
CA PHE A 32 10.94 -16.30 1.69
C PHE A 32 9.82 -17.30 2.00
N MET A 33 9.37 -17.96 0.94
CA MET A 33 8.46 -19.10 1.03
C MET A 33 9.21 -20.35 1.52
N PRO A 34 8.50 -21.36 2.09
CA PRO A 34 9.08 -22.65 2.47
C PRO A 34 9.80 -23.35 1.31
N GLU A 35 10.60 -24.37 1.61
CA GLU A 35 11.61 -24.93 0.71
C GLU A 35 11.07 -25.40 -0.65
N GLU A 36 9.78 -25.71 -0.77
CA GLU A 36 9.18 -26.14 -2.04
C GLU A 36 8.96 -24.98 -3.04
N TYR A 37 9.04 -23.71 -2.60
CA TYR A 37 8.73 -22.52 -3.41
C TYR A 37 9.73 -21.35 -3.26
N GLN A 38 10.98 -21.64 -2.83
CA GLN A 38 12.00 -20.65 -2.43
C GLN A 38 12.24 -19.50 -3.42
N HIS A 39 11.98 -19.72 -4.71
CA HIS A 39 12.16 -18.72 -5.76
C HIS A 39 11.13 -17.59 -5.71
N GLN A 40 10.10 -17.66 -4.86
CA GLN A 40 9.06 -16.65 -4.74
C GLN A 40 9.12 -15.91 -3.40
N ARG A 41 8.97 -14.58 -3.46
CA ARG A 41 8.78 -13.73 -2.28
C ARG A 41 7.35 -13.89 -1.75
N ARG A 42 7.22 -13.93 -0.42
CA ARG A 42 5.92 -14.00 0.27
C ARG A 42 5.17 -12.68 0.19
N LEU A 43 5.85 -11.57 0.49
CA LEU A 43 5.33 -10.21 0.36
C LEU A 43 5.62 -9.68 -1.05
N MET A 44 4.64 -8.98 -1.62
CA MET A 44 4.66 -8.46 -2.98
C MET A 44 4.09 -7.04 -3.04
N GLY A 45 4.26 -6.40 -4.20
CA GLY A 45 3.83 -5.04 -4.47
C GLY A 45 4.98 -4.05 -4.29
N SER A 46 4.66 -2.82 -3.90
CA SER A 46 5.64 -1.76 -3.63
C SER A 46 6.18 -1.88 -2.20
N LEU A 47 7.32 -2.54 -2.05
CA LEU A 47 7.99 -2.73 -0.75
C LEU A 47 8.83 -1.52 -0.31
N VAL A 48 8.94 -0.50 -1.17
CA VAL A 48 9.69 0.71 -0.91
C VAL A 48 8.73 1.89 -0.90
N GLY A 49 8.81 2.70 0.15
CA GLY A 49 8.04 3.92 0.35
C GLY A 49 8.93 5.16 0.27
N THR A 50 8.43 6.19 -0.39
CA THR A 50 9.01 7.53 -0.41
C THR A 50 8.27 8.44 0.57
N PRO A 51 8.93 9.47 1.12
CA PRO A 51 8.30 10.39 2.05
C PRO A 51 7.18 11.18 1.36
N PHE A 52 6.09 11.37 2.08
CA PHE A 52 5.01 12.29 1.75
C PHE A 52 4.82 13.23 2.92
N VAL A 53 5.02 14.53 2.71
CA VAL A 53 4.81 15.55 3.74
C VAL A 53 3.40 16.08 3.64
N GLY A 54 2.66 16.03 4.74
CA GLY A 54 1.29 16.50 4.81
C GLY A 54 0.84 16.64 6.27
N GLN A 55 -0.43 16.99 6.46
CA GLN A 55 -1.08 17.06 7.75
C GLN A 55 -1.79 15.74 8.06
N ASP A 56 -1.72 15.29 9.31
CA ASP A 56 -2.52 14.17 9.80
C ASP A 56 -4.02 14.56 9.96
N ASP A 57 -4.83 13.62 10.41
CA ASP A 57 -6.26 13.81 10.71
C ASP A 57 -6.54 14.75 11.90
N ARG A 58 -5.51 15.17 12.64
CA ARG A 58 -5.58 16.16 13.72
C ARG A 58 -5.06 17.54 13.31
N GLY A 59 -4.50 17.66 12.09
CA GLY A 59 -3.94 18.89 11.55
C GLY A 59 -2.44 19.08 11.80
N ASP A 60 -1.76 18.08 12.36
CA ASP A 60 -0.33 18.13 12.65
C ASP A 60 0.49 17.76 11.41
N GLU A 61 1.46 18.60 11.05
CA GLU A 61 2.36 18.31 9.92
C GLU A 61 3.34 17.18 10.25
N GLY A 62 3.45 16.22 9.33
CA GLY A 62 4.31 15.04 9.47
C GLY A 62 4.87 14.55 8.14
N CYS A 63 5.79 13.60 8.24
CA CYS A 63 6.40 12.91 7.12
C CYS A 63 5.94 11.45 7.14
N PHE A 64 5.15 11.06 6.14
CA PHE A 64 4.44 9.79 6.07
C PHE A 64 5.04 8.90 4.98
N PHE A 65 5.14 7.60 5.25
CA PHE A 65 5.52 6.60 4.27
C PHE A 65 4.33 5.66 4.05
N CYS A 66 3.71 5.75 2.88
CA CYS A 66 2.48 5.04 2.57
C CYS A 66 2.76 3.78 1.74
N PHE A 67 2.37 2.63 2.27
CA PHE A 67 2.49 1.33 1.58
C PHE A 67 1.10 0.82 1.16
N SER A 68 0.51 1.45 0.13
CA SER A 68 -0.86 1.12 -0.32
C SER A 68 -0.94 -0.09 -1.26
N ASP A 69 0.19 -0.57 -1.75
CA ASP A 69 0.29 -1.74 -2.63
C ASP A 69 1.14 -2.82 -1.96
N LEU A 70 0.56 -3.51 -0.99
CA LEU A 70 1.15 -4.68 -0.34
C LEU A 70 0.22 -5.88 -0.48
N SER A 71 0.79 -7.02 -0.86
CA SER A 71 0.06 -8.30 -0.97
C SER A 71 0.90 -9.44 -0.39
N CYS A 72 0.25 -10.39 0.29
CA CYS A 72 0.91 -11.57 0.85
C CYS A 72 0.34 -12.85 0.21
N ARG A 73 1.21 -13.75 -0.23
CA ARG A 73 0.82 -14.97 -0.95
C ARG A 73 0.25 -16.08 -0.06
N THR A 74 0.52 -16.04 1.23
CA THR A 74 0.20 -17.16 2.14
C THR A 74 -0.61 -16.71 3.33
N PRO A 75 -1.69 -17.44 3.67
CA PRO A 75 -2.36 -17.25 4.93
C PRO A 75 -1.42 -17.43 6.13
N GLY A 76 -1.71 -16.71 7.21
CA GLY A 76 -0.92 -16.76 8.45
C GLY A 76 -0.89 -15.44 9.20
N ALA A 77 -0.30 -15.48 10.40
CA ALA A 77 -0.06 -14.32 11.24
C ALA A 77 1.37 -13.81 11.03
N PHE A 78 1.51 -12.51 10.77
CA PHE A 78 2.79 -11.89 10.44
C PHE A 78 2.90 -10.48 11.02
N ARG A 79 4.10 -9.93 10.98
CA ARG A 79 4.37 -8.51 11.23
C ARG A 79 5.08 -7.90 10.04
N LEU A 80 4.81 -6.62 9.77
CA LEU A 80 5.60 -5.82 8.85
C LEU A 80 6.73 -5.15 9.60
N LYS A 81 7.92 -5.12 9.01
CA LYS A 81 9.10 -4.44 9.52
C LYS A 81 9.45 -3.31 8.58
N PHE A 82 9.54 -2.11 9.14
CA PHE A 82 9.80 -0.89 8.41
C PHE A 82 11.19 -0.38 8.78
N THR A 83 12.03 -0.20 7.77
CA THR A 83 13.42 0.23 7.94
C THR A 83 13.62 1.55 7.22
N LEU A 84 13.96 2.61 7.96
CA LEU A 84 14.24 3.93 7.43
C LEU A 84 15.73 4.06 7.10
N ILE A 85 16.00 4.49 5.87
CA ILE A 85 17.35 4.71 5.34
C ILE A 85 17.42 6.14 4.83
N MET A 86 18.55 6.80 5.07
CA MET A 86 18.88 8.07 4.43
C MET A 86 19.91 7.81 3.34
N ILE A 87 19.50 8.04 2.10
CA ILE A 87 20.36 7.93 0.93
C ILE A 87 21.00 9.30 0.70
N ASP A 88 22.31 9.34 0.54
CA ASP A 88 23.00 10.53 0.04
C ASP A 88 23.24 10.33 -1.47
N PRO A 89 22.54 11.05 -2.36
CA PRO A 89 22.70 10.90 -3.80
C PRO A 89 24.14 11.12 -4.27
N ALA A 90 24.89 12.02 -3.63
CA ALA A 90 26.29 12.29 -3.98
C ALA A 90 27.20 11.08 -3.69
N ARG A 91 26.81 10.24 -2.74
CA ARG A 91 27.57 9.05 -2.33
C ARG A 91 27.01 7.75 -2.90
N ALA A 92 25.85 7.77 -3.56
CA ALA A 92 25.16 6.57 -4.03
C ALA A 92 25.97 5.69 -5.00
N GLY A 93 26.90 6.28 -5.77
CA GLY A 93 27.83 5.54 -6.61
C GLY A 93 29.11 5.06 -5.92
N MET A 94 29.38 5.52 -4.69
CA MET A 94 30.63 5.30 -3.96
C MET A 94 30.49 4.36 -2.77
N VAL A 95 29.32 4.37 -2.11
CA VAL A 95 29.06 3.49 -0.95
C VAL A 95 28.27 2.25 -1.36
N ARG A 96 28.64 1.10 -0.80
CA ARG A 96 27.94 -0.17 -1.00
C ARG A 96 26.67 -0.29 -0.17
N HIS A 97 26.59 0.44 0.94
CA HIS A 97 25.47 0.43 1.87
C HIS A 97 25.26 1.83 2.46
N PHE A 98 23.99 2.20 2.65
CA PHE A 98 23.59 3.39 3.38
C PHE A 98 23.30 3.06 4.85
N PRO A 99 23.51 4.00 5.78
CA PRO A 99 23.20 3.77 7.18
C PRO A 99 21.69 3.61 7.39
N LEU A 100 21.33 2.61 8.19
CA LEU A 100 19.99 2.43 8.74
C LEU A 100 19.80 3.45 9.85
N LEU A 101 18.78 4.30 9.73
CA LEU A 101 18.51 5.33 10.73
C LEU A 101 17.63 4.84 11.86
N SER A 102 16.57 4.12 11.50
CA SER A 102 15.60 3.62 12.45
C SER A 102 14.87 2.42 11.88
N GLU A 103 14.30 1.63 12.77
CA GLU A 103 13.48 0.49 12.45
C GLU A 103 12.28 0.43 13.39
N THR A 104 11.14 0.00 12.86
CA THR A 104 9.95 -0.27 13.65
C THR A 104 9.19 -1.47 13.09
N MET A 105 8.32 -2.06 13.89
CA MET A 105 7.48 -3.19 13.48
C MET A 105 6.01 -2.87 13.71
N SER A 106 5.16 -3.39 12.83
CA SER A 106 3.72 -3.33 13.01
C SER A 106 3.25 -4.26 14.13
N ASP A 107 2.00 -4.07 14.54
CA ASP A 107 1.23 -5.11 15.22
C ASP A 107 1.07 -6.35 14.32
N VAL A 108 0.68 -7.47 14.95
CA VAL A 108 0.38 -8.71 14.22
C VAL A 108 -0.83 -8.48 13.33
N PHE A 109 -0.70 -8.84 12.05
CA PHE A 109 -1.81 -8.87 11.11
C PHE A 109 -2.02 -10.29 10.56
N HIS A 110 -3.24 -10.57 10.14
CA HIS A 110 -3.65 -11.87 9.65
C HIS A 110 -3.91 -11.82 8.15
N VAL A 111 -3.26 -12.73 7.42
CA VAL A 111 -3.55 -13.00 6.01
C VAL A 111 -4.52 -14.17 5.97
N TYR A 112 -5.66 -13.96 5.33
CA TYR A 112 -6.74 -14.95 5.27
C TYR A 112 -6.77 -15.65 3.91
N SER A 113 -7.29 -16.86 3.90
CA SER A 113 -7.78 -17.48 2.66
C SER A 113 -9.00 -16.70 2.14
N ALA A 114 -9.32 -16.84 0.84
CA ALA A 114 -10.49 -16.18 0.27
C ALA A 114 -11.82 -16.56 0.96
N LYS A 115 -11.89 -17.76 1.56
CA LYS A 115 -13.10 -18.23 2.27
C LYS A 115 -13.23 -17.64 3.67
N GLU A 116 -12.12 -17.38 4.34
CA GLU A 116 -12.08 -16.90 5.72
C GLU A 116 -11.92 -15.38 5.81
N PHE A 117 -11.70 -14.71 4.67
CA PHE A 117 -11.48 -13.28 4.65
C PHE A 117 -12.74 -12.53 5.15
N PRO A 118 -12.64 -11.75 6.26
CA PRO A 118 -13.79 -11.09 6.87
C PRO A 118 -14.35 -9.94 6.02
N GLY A 119 -13.62 -9.53 4.98
CA GLY A 119 -13.94 -8.38 4.17
C GLY A 119 -12.94 -7.25 4.37
N MET A 120 -13.01 -6.27 3.48
CA MET A 120 -12.13 -5.10 3.55
C MET A 120 -12.65 -4.13 4.61
N LEU A 121 -11.74 -3.61 5.44
CA LEU A 121 -12.04 -2.50 6.33
C LEU A 121 -12.17 -1.18 5.54
N PRO A 122 -12.99 -0.23 6.02
CA PRO A 122 -12.98 1.12 5.48
C PRO A 122 -11.61 1.78 5.74
N SER A 123 -11.21 2.68 4.85
CA SER A 123 -10.02 3.51 5.07
C SER A 123 -10.20 4.39 6.33
N SER A 124 -9.12 4.53 7.09
CA SER A 124 -9.06 5.42 8.26
C SER A 124 -9.15 6.89 7.85
N ASP A 125 -9.44 7.76 8.82
CA ASP A 125 -9.51 9.20 8.59
C ASP A 125 -8.14 9.79 8.23
N LEU A 126 -7.05 9.29 8.82
CA LEU A 126 -5.69 9.60 8.39
C LEU A 126 -5.48 9.30 6.89
N ALA A 127 -5.88 8.13 6.42
CA ALA A 127 -5.72 7.77 5.01
C ALA A 127 -6.55 8.69 4.09
N LYS A 128 -7.78 9.04 4.47
CA LYS A 128 -8.60 10.00 3.71
C LYS A 128 -7.94 11.38 3.66
N LYS A 129 -7.47 11.87 4.81
CA LYS A 129 -6.83 13.19 4.94
C LYS A 129 -5.55 13.30 4.12
N LEU A 130 -4.71 12.25 4.10
CA LEU A 130 -3.52 12.21 3.25
C LEU A 130 -3.87 12.15 1.77
N LYS A 131 -4.92 11.39 1.39
CA LYS A 131 -5.40 11.32 0.01
C LYS A 131 -5.87 12.68 -0.52
N GLU A 132 -6.62 13.42 0.29
CA GLU A 132 -7.08 14.79 -0.04
C GLU A 132 -5.93 15.74 -0.33
N GLN A 133 -4.77 15.52 0.30
CA GLN A 133 -3.55 16.30 0.10
C GLN A 133 -2.69 15.82 -1.08
N GLY A 134 -3.17 14.84 -1.86
CA GLY A 134 -2.48 14.34 -3.05
C GLY A 134 -1.62 13.10 -2.81
N CYS A 135 -1.66 12.48 -1.63
CA CYS A 135 -0.99 11.21 -1.41
C CYS A 135 -1.59 10.12 -2.31
N ILE A 136 -0.73 9.35 -2.99
CA ILE A 136 -1.15 8.31 -3.95
C ILE A 136 -1.54 7.03 -3.21
N ILE A 137 -2.72 7.05 -2.60
CA ILE A 137 -3.33 5.91 -1.91
C ILE A 137 -4.78 5.71 -2.37
N SER A 138 -5.32 4.51 -2.20
CA SER A 138 -6.72 4.19 -2.53
C SER A 138 -7.61 4.28 -1.30
N ILE A 139 -8.80 4.88 -1.44
CA ILE A 139 -9.81 4.92 -0.38
C ILE A 139 -10.80 3.77 -0.58
N LYS A 140 -11.03 3.00 0.48
CA LYS A 140 -11.97 1.88 0.53
C LYS A 140 -13.13 2.25 1.45
N LYS A 141 -14.37 1.98 1.00
CA LYS A 141 -15.58 2.17 1.82
C LYS A 141 -15.79 1.06 2.85
N GLY A 142 -15.08 -0.05 2.71
CA GLY A 142 -15.28 -1.28 3.49
C GLY A 142 -16.45 -2.11 2.96
N ASN A 143 -16.39 -3.43 3.14
CA ASN A 143 -17.51 -4.33 2.88
C ASN A 143 -17.36 -5.53 3.82
N ASP A 144 -17.90 -5.40 5.02
CA ASP A 144 -17.85 -6.42 6.05
C ASP A 144 -18.88 -7.51 5.70
N ARG A 145 -18.39 -8.66 5.22
CA ARG A 145 -19.26 -9.79 4.84
C ARG A 145 -19.81 -10.51 6.07
N SER A 146 -19.33 -10.23 7.28
CA SER A 146 -19.73 -10.95 8.49
C SER A 146 -21.17 -10.68 8.95
N LYS A 147 -21.81 -9.60 8.46
CA LYS A 147 -23.19 -9.25 8.87
C LYS A 147 -24.31 -9.81 8.01
N ASN A 148 -24.03 -10.30 6.80
CA ASN A 148 -25.08 -10.68 5.82
C ASN A 148 -25.25 -12.19 5.58
N ALA A 149 -24.70 -13.06 6.42
CA ALA A 149 -24.97 -14.51 6.30
C ALA A 149 -26.38 -14.94 6.79
N ARG A 150 -27.29 -14.00 7.07
CA ARG A 150 -28.70 -14.28 7.37
C ARG A 150 -29.62 -13.25 6.70
N GLY A 151 -29.86 -13.42 5.40
CA GLY A 151 -31.03 -12.80 4.77
C GLY A 151 -30.85 -12.41 3.31
N GLN A 152 -31.39 -13.28 2.46
CA GLN A 152 -32.08 -12.95 1.22
C GLN A 152 -31.24 -12.74 -0.05
N ASP A 153 -31.48 -13.68 -0.96
CA ASP A 153 -31.26 -13.59 -2.40
C ASP A 153 -31.84 -12.31 -3.02
N GLU A 154 -31.25 -11.96 -4.16
CA GLU A 154 -31.69 -10.99 -5.18
C GLU A 154 -31.30 -9.52 -4.93
N LEU A 155 -30.34 -9.03 -5.74
CA LEU A 155 -30.64 -8.18 -6.90
C LEU A 155 -29.34 -7.83 -7.62
N SER A 156 -29.33 -8.06 -8.93
CA SER A 156 -28.29 -7.69 -9.88
C SER A 156 -28.23 -6.17 -10.04
N ASP A 157 -27.12 -5.54 -9.66
CA ASP A 157 -26.83 -4.16 -10.09
C ASP A 157 -26.07 -4.20 -11.41
N MET A 158 -26.72 -3.62 -12.43
CA MET A 158 -26.17 -3.35 -13.74
C MET A 158 -25.19 -2.17 -13.63
N ASP A 159 -23.93 -2.39 -14.02
CA ASP A 159 -22.99 -1.31 -14.27
C ASP A 159 -23.43 -0.54 -15.54
N GLU A 160 -23.96 0.67 -15.38
CA GLU A 160 -24.09 1.64 -16.46
C GLU A 160 -22.72 2.24 -16.78
N ASP A 161 -22.13 1.75 -17.87
CA ASP A 161 -20.97 2.30 -18.57
C ASP A 161 -21.38 3.60 -19.28
N GLU A 162 -21.07 4.77 -18.69
CA GLU A 162 -21.17 6.04 -19.40
C GLU A 162 -20.04 6.18 -20.42
N GLY A 163 -20.32 5.75 -21.66
CA GLY A 163 -19.49 6.00 -22.82
C GLY A 163 -19.54 7.46 -23.27
N GLU A 164 -18.41 8.17 -23.15
CA GLU A 164 -18.17 9.44 -23.84
C GLU A 164 -18.17 9.23 -25.36
N SER A 165 -19.13 9.88 -26.02
CA SER A 165 -19.27 9.93 -27.47
C SER A 165 -18.14 10.71 -28.14
N SER A 166 -17.28 10.02 -28.89
CA SER A 166 -16.40 10.64 -29.89
C SER A 166 -16.78 10.15 -31.28
N GLN A 167 -17.42 11.04 -32.06
CA GLN A 167 -17.85 10.80 -33.44
C GLN A 167 -16.66 10.47 -34.36
N GLY A 168 -16.59 9.23 -34.82
CA GLY A 168 -15.66 8.76 -35.86
C GLY A 168 -16.41 8.24 -37.08
N ASN A 169 -16.61 9.11 -38.07
CA ASN A 169 -17.26 8.83 -39.35
C ASN A 169 -16.54 7.70 -40.13
N ARG A 170 -17.17 6.53 -40.31
CA ARG A 170 -16.69 5.50 -41.27
C ARG A 170 -17.84 4.99 -42.16
N LYS A 171 -17.92 5.61 -43.33
CA LYS A 171 -18.69 5.22 -44.53
C LYS A 171 -18.39 3.76 -44.91
N ARG A 172 -19.36 2.86 -44.79
CA ARG A 172 -19.31 1.51 -45.38
C ARG A 172 -19.62 1.60 -46.88
N ARG A 173 -18.65 1.22 -47.72
CA ARG A 173 -18.83 0.92 -49.15
C ARG A 173 -19.40 -0.48 -49.27
N THR A 174 -20.60 -0.60 -49.84
CA THR A 174 -21.19 -1.88 -50.26
C THR A 174 -20.63 -2.27 -51.64
N VAL A 175 -20.04 -3.46 -51.73
CA VAL A 175 -19.77 -4.14 -53.01
C VAL A 175 -21.03 -4.94 -53.34
N ARG A 176 -21.60 -4.71 -54.53
CA ARG A 176 -22.64 -5.57 -55.14
C ARG A 176 -21.96 -6.45 -56.19
N GLU A 177 -22.53 -7.63 -56.37
CA GLU A 177 -22.28 -8.61 -57.44
C GLU A 177 -22.16 -7.98 -58.84
#